data_AF-A0A5C8JBX4-F1
#
_entry.id   AF-A0A5C8JBX4-F1
#
_cell.length_a   1.000
_cell.length_b   1.000
_cell.length_c   1.000
_cell.angle_alpha   90.00
_cell.angle_beta   90.00
_cell.angle_gamma   90.00
#
_symmetry.space_group_name_H-M   'P 1'
#
loop_
_entity.id
_entity.type
_entity.pdbx_description
1 polymer ?
#
loop_
_entity_poly.entity_id
_entity_poly.type
_entity_poly.pdbx_seq_one_letter_code
_entity_poly.pdbx_strand_id
1 'polypeptide(L)'
;MRIEIWADVVCGWAYIGKRRVERALEGLDAEVVWRPFRIDPMAPAQAVPYEEAMADPTVDAALRRCAPDLTPGENRVRVALVAAEEGFGWTWGPAWRADSHDAHRLIALALEHGGPALQDAVAERVMKAHFLDRLDISDRATLHRLAADAGFAGGGALLDAGAGDELVRELLLKGKAMGVRTSPTIVAGSEALAGAQSAEVIREFVLAARPARRLPEEVERYRHAESLLDQRDPLGALALLRPLLDAHGDDRNVLMLAGRCYYLSAQLGRARAVLERLVAATPDDAYARHLLGRTLQRQGHAEEAGPHLRMAAVMAPEYA
;
A
#
# COMPACT_ATOMS: atom_id res chain seq x y z
N MET A 1 -16.36 -1.86 15.98
CA MET A 1 -16.05 -1.08 14.75
C MET A 1 -14.63 -1.38 14.28
N ARG A 2 -14.35 -1.53 12.98
CA ARG A 2 -12.99 -1.78 12.48
C ARG A 2 -12.26 -0.47 12.19
N ILE A 3 -11.03 -0.36 12.70
CA ILE A 3 -10.09 0.74 12.47
C ILE A 3 -8.87 0.14 11.78
N GLU A 4 -8.46 0.71 10.65
CA GLU A 4 -7.23 0.30 9.98
C GLU A 4 -6.12 1.32 10.22
N ILE A 5 -4.94 0.86 10.59
CA ILE A 5 -3.74 1.69 10.71
C ILE A 5 -2.80 1.34 9.56
N TRP A 6 -2.75 2.21 8.57
CA TRP A 6 -1.82 2.12 7.45
C TRP A 6 -0.50 2.74 7.85
N ALA A 7 0.50 1.91 8.10
CA ALA A 7 1.75 2.36 8.70
C ALA A 7 2.94 1.52 8.25
N ASP A 8 4.11 2.13 8.32
CA ASP A 8 5.37 1.43 8.25
C ASP A 8 5.93 1.22 9.66
N VAL A 9 6.45 0.03 9.94
CA VAL A 9 7.02 -0.33 11.25
C VAL A 9 8.34 0.38 11.56
N VAL A 10 8.99 0.94 10.53
CA VAL A 10 10.17 1.83 10.68
C VAL A 10 9.80 3.30 10.84
N CYS A 11 8.51 3.64 10.87
CA CYS A 11 8.05 5.02 11.09
C CYS A 11 7.87 5.28 12.59
N GLY A 12 8.69 6.17 13.18
CA GLY A 12 8.57 6.49 14.61
C GLY A 12 7.21 7.08 14.98
N TRP A 13 6.62 7.88 14.09
CA TRP A 13 5.26 8.39 14.26
C TRP A 13 4.19 7.30 14.25
N ALA A 14 4.41 6.18 13.56
CA ALA A 14 3.46 5.06 13.63
C ALA A 14 3.43 4.42 15.01
N TYR A 15 4.60 4.26 15.65
CA TYR A 15 4.67 3.67 16.98
C TYR A 15 4.16 4.61 18.08
N ILE A 16 4.45 5.92 17.97
CA ILE A 16 3.79 6.98 18.75
C ILE A 16 2.27 6.94 18.52
N GLY A 17 1.85 6.88 17.26
CA GLY A 17 0.46 6.79 16.86
C GLY A 17 -0.27 5.59 17.45
N LYS A 18 0.40 4.44 17.60
CA LYS A 18 -0.15 3.26 18.28
C LYS A 18 -0.64 3.58 19.68
N ARG A 19 0.21 4.18 20.53
CA ARG A 19 -0.16 4.58 21.91
C ARG A 19 -1.31 5.58 21.95
N ARG A 20 -1.38 6.47 20.97
CA ARG A 20 -2.47 7.44 20.84
C ARG A 20 -3.78 6.79 20.42
N VAL A 21 -3.74 5.84 19.49
CA VAL A 21 -4.90 5.05 19.08
C VAL A 21 -5.40 4.19 20.23
N GLU A 22 -4.51 3.48 20.93
CA GLU A 22 -4.87 2.66 22.11
C GLU A 22 -5.66 3.48 23.13
N ARG A 23 -5.14 4.65 23.53
CA ARG A 23 -5.81 5.58 24.44
C ARG A 23 -7.12 6.12 23.87
N ALA A 24 -7.15 6.48 22.59
CA ALA A 24 -8.35 7.00 21.93
C ALA A 24 -9.51 5.98 21.92
N LEU A 25 -9.17 4.69 21.78
CA LEU A 25 -10.12 3.59 21.70
C LEU A 25 -10.50 3.01 23.08
N GLU A 26 -9.92 3.49 24.18
CA GLU A 26 -10.31 3.03 25.52
C GLU A 26 -11.82 3.17 25.75
N GLY A 27 -12.44 2.05 26.15
CA GLY A 27 -13.88 1.94 26.39
C GLY A 27 -14.74 1.86 25.13
N LEU A 28 -14.15 1.79 23.93
CA LEU A 28 -14.87 1.58 22.67
C LEU A 28 -14.78 0.11 22.24
N ASP A 29 -15.87 -0.41 21.67
CA ASP A 29 -15.85 -1.70 20.97
C ASP A 29 -15.24 -1.50 19.58
N ALA A 30 -13.92 -1.51 19.51
CA ALA A 30 -13.14 -1.29 18.30
C ALA A 30 -12.08 -2.38 18.08
N GLU A 31 -11.95 -2.81 16.83
CA GLU A 31 -10.94 -3.75 16.36
C GLU A 31 -9.92 -2.99 15.52
N VAL A 32 -8.64 -3.09 15.88
CA VAL A 32 -7.54 -2.45 15.15
C VAL A 32 -6.89 -3.46 14.22
N VAL A 33 -6.74 -3.10 12.95
CA VAL A 33 -6.03 -3.89 11.95
C VAL A 33 -4.90 -3.08 11.35
N TRP A 34 -3.70 -3.66 11.34
CA TRP A 34 -2.52 -3.08 10.72
C TRP A 34 -2.51 -3.35 9.22
N ARG A 35 -2.19 -2.31 8.44
CA ARG A 35 -2.04 -2.37 6.99
C ARG A 35 -0.66 -1.85 6.59
N PRO A 36 0.02 -2.51 5.64
CA PRO A 36 1.38 -2.15 5.29
C PRO A 36 1.41 -0.79 4.57
N PHE A 37 2.35 0.04 4.96
CA PHE A 37 2.86 1.17 4.20
C PHE A 37 4.39 1.08 4.19
N ARG A 38 5.04 1.52 3.11
CA ARG A 38 6.51 1.56 3.04
C ARG A 38 6.99 2.99 2.84
N ILE A 39 7.58 3.59 3.87
CA ILE A 39 8.17 4.94 3.79
C ILE A 39 9.47 4.94 2.98
N ASP A 40 10.20 3.82 3.02
CA ASP A 40 11.43 3.61 2.24
C ASP A 40 11.34 2.29 1.45
N PRO A 41 10.69 2.29 0.29
CA PRO A 41 10.67 1.14 -0.61
C PRO A 41 12.05 0.77 -1.16
N MET A 42 13.04 1.66 -1.02
CA MET A 42 14.41 1.47 -1.49
C MET A 42 15.42 1.22 -0.36
N ALA A 43 14.93 0.83 0.82
CA ALA A 43 15.78 0.37 1.89
C ALA A 43 16.66 -0.81 1.40
N PRO A 44 17.94 -0.88 1.81
CA PRO A 44 18.83 -1.93 1.36
C PRO A 44 18.40 -3.29 1.92
N ALA A 45 18.62 -4.35 1.14
CA ALA A 45 18.30 -5.72 1.56
C ALA A 45 19.13 -6.18 2.77
N GLN A 46 20.37 -5.70 2.88
CA GLN A 46 21.17 -5.80 4.08
C GLN A 46 21.06 -4.48 4.83
N ALA A 47 20.63 -4.51 6.09
CA ALA A 47 20.55 -3.30 6.88
C ALA A 47 21.92 -2.65 7.04
N VAL A 48 21.90 -1.32 7.04
CA VAL A 48 23.08 -0.48 7.28
C VAL A 48 22.90 0.31 8.57
N PRO A 49 23.99 0.66 9.27
CA PRO A 49 23.91 1.51 10.44
C PRO A 49 23.16 2.81 10.14
N TYR A 50 22.19 3.14 10.99
CA TYR A 50 21.30 4.27 10.77
C TYR A 50 22.06 5.60 10.69
N GLU A 51 23.09 5.78 11.52
CA GLU A 51 23.92 6.98 11.52
C GLU A 51 24.64 7.20 10.19
N GLU A 52 25.17 6.13 9.58
CA GLU A 52 25.80 6.19 8.26
C GLU A 52 24.78 6.53 7.18
N ALA A 53 23.59 5.91 7.21
CA ALA A 53 22.52 6.21 6.27
C ALA A 53 22.00 7.65 6.38
N MET A 54 21.98 8.21 7.58
CA MET A 54 21.56 9.60 7.82
C MET A 54 22.61 10.63 7.36
N ALA A 55 23.86 10.22 7.15
CA ALA A 55 24.90 11.07 6.57
C ALA A 55 24.79 11.18 5.04
N ASP A 56 23.97 10.34 4.39
CA ASP A 56 23.71 10.42 2.95
C ASP A 56 22.88 11.69 2.62
N PRO A 57 23.40 12.61 1.78
CA PRO A 57 22.67 13.82 1.38
C PRO A 57 21.32 13.56 0.72
N THR A 58 21.14 12.40 0.08
CA THR A 58 19.89 11.98 -0.56
C THR A 58 18.82 11.69 0.49
N VAL A 59 19.21 11.02 1.57
CA VAL A 59 18.34 10.70 2.70
C VAL A 59 18.04 11.96 3.51
N ASP A 60 19.02 12.83 3.72
CA ASP A 60 18.83 14.15 4.35
C ASP A 60 17.80 14.99 3.57
N ALA A 61 17.92 15.08 2.25
CA ALA A 61 16.98 15.81 1.40
C ALA A 61 15.55 15.23 1.42
N ALA A 62 15.41 13.90 1.48
CA ALA A 62 14.11 13.25 1.60
C ALA A 62 13.45 13.57 2.96
N LEU A 63 14.20 13.51 4.06
CA LEU A 63 13.70 13.80 5.40
C LEU A 63 13.31 15.27 5.60
N ARG A 64 14.04 16.22 4.99
CA ARG A 64 13.66 17.63 5.01
C ARG A 64 12.30 17.89 4.36
N ARG A 65 11.88 17.09 3.37
CA ARG A 65 10.53 17.23 2.79
C ARG A 65 9.42 16.85 3.78
N CYS A 66 9.72 15.99 4.75
CA CYS A 66 8.78 15.60 5.79
C CYS A 66 8.68 16.64 6.92
N ALA A 67 9.74 17.42 7.16
CA ALA A 67 9.78 18.49 8.14
C ALA A 67 10.59 19.67 7.59
N PRO A 68 10.01 20.53 6.73
CA PRO A 68 10.74 21.56 5.98
C PRO A 68 11.44 22.59 6.87
N ASP A 69 10.90 22.81 8.07
CA ASP A 69 11.39 23.81 9.02
C ASP A 69 12.42 23.25 10.01
N LEU A 70 12.76 21.97 9.93
CA LEU A 70 13.69 21.30 10.85
C LEU A 70 14.81 20.60 10.08
N THR A 71 16.02 20.66 10.62
CA THR A 71 17.07 19.72 10.22
C THR A 71 16.69 18.30 10.64
N PRO A 72 17.21 17.25 9.97
CA PRO A 72 16.95 15.87 10.41
C PRO A 72 17.40 15.60 11.85
N GLY A 73 18.46 16.27 12.33
CA GLY A 73 18.88 16.21 13.73
C GLY A 73 17.83 16.76 14.70
N GLU A 74 17.33 17.97 14.45
CA GLU A 74 16.29 18.60 15.28
C GLU A 74 14.99 17.80 15.25
N ASN A 75 14.61 17.28 14.07
CA ASN A 75 13.43 16.43 13.94
C ASN A 75 13.58 15.13 14.76
N ARG A 76 14.76 14.50 14.78
CA ARG A 76 15.01 13.31 15.62
C ARG A 76 14.85 13.61 17.11
N VAL A 77 15.42 14.72 17.58
CA VAL A 77 15.28 15.14 19.00
C VAL A 77 13.81 15.38 19.32
N ARG A 78 13.08 16.10 18.46
CA ARG A 78 11.65 16.33 18.63
C ARG A 78 10.87 15.02 18.73
N VAL A 79 11.11 14.06 17.83
CA VAL A 79 10.40 12.77 17.85
C VAL A 79 10.73 11.99 19.13
N ALA A 80 11.99 12.00 19.59
CA ALA A 80 12.38 11.32 20.82
C ALA A 80 11.71 11.93 22.06
N LEU A 81 11.60 13.26 22.14
CA LEU A 81 10.87 13.93 23.22
C LEU A 81 9.40 13.53 23.25
N VAL A 82 8.73 13.56 22.09
CA VAL A 82 7.33 13.13 22.00
C VAL A 82 7.18 11.65 22.37
N ALA A 83 8.10 10.78 21.94
CA ALA A 83 8.06 9.38 22.31
C ALA A 83 8.21 9.17 23.84
N ALA A 84 9.08 9.95 24.49
CA ALA A 84 9.23 9.90 25.94
C ALA A 84 7.92 10.30 26.66
N GLU A 85 7.23 11.34 26.19
CA GLU A 85 5.91 11.76 26.69
C GLU A 85 4.84 10.66 26.53
N GLU A 86 4.97 9.82 25.51
CA GLU A 86 4.10 8.67 25.24
C GLU A 86 4.51 7.40 26.02
N GLY A 87 5.49 7.50 26.93
CA GLY A 87 5.90 6.41 27.81
C GLY A 87 6.95 5.46 27.24
N PHE A 88 7.59 5.80 26.11
CA PHE A 88 8.66 4.98 25.53
C PHE A 88 10.03 5.15 26.22
N GLY A 89 10.13 6.06 27.18
CA GLY A 89 11.38 6.38 27.88
C GLY A 89 12.35 7.19 27.03
N TRP A 90 13.59 7.32 27.53
CA TRP A 90 14.62 8.19 26.92
C TRP A 90 15.47 7.50 25.85
N THR A 91 15.44 6.17 25.81
CA THR A 91 16.13 5.36 24.81
C THR A 91 15.21 5.18 23.60
N TRP A 92 15.23 6.14 22.68
CA TRP A 92 14.42 6.13 21.48
C TRP A 92 15.26 6.29 20.22
N GLY A 93 15.08 5.38 19.27
CA GLY A 93 15.56 5.55 17.90
C GLY A 93 16.21 4.29 17.33
N PRO A 94 16.19 4.14 15.99
CA PRO A 94 16.75 2.97 15.35
C PRO A 94 18.28 2.95 15.40
N ALA A 95 18.86 1.75 15.41
CA ALA A 95 20.27 1.55 15.07
C ALA A 95 20.47 1.22 13.59
N TRP A 96 19.42 0.84 12.87
CA TRP A 96 19.49 0.28 11.53
C TRP A 96 18.53 0.98 10.57
N ARG A 97 18.98 1.26 9.35
CA ARG A 97 18.09 1.46 8.19
C ARG A 97 17.83 0.09 7.59
N ALA A 98 16.65 -0.46 7.87
CA ALA A 98 16.26 -1.82 7.51
C ALA A 98 15.09 -1.83 6.52
N ASP A 99 15.08 -2.81 5.61
CA ASP A 99 13.91 -3.10 4.80
C ASP A 99 12.78 -3.68 5.69
N SER A 100 11.58 -3.12 5.57
CA SER A 100 10.42 -3.49 6.38
C SER A 100 9.48 -4.51 5.72
N HIS A 101 9.76 -4.98 4.51
CA HIS A 101 8.88 -5.85 3.73
C HIS A 101 8.59 -7.17 4.44
N ASP A 102 9.63 -7.83 4.94
CA ASP A 102 9.48 -9.12 5.61
C ASP A 102 8.81 -8.99 6.99
N ALA A 103 8.98 -7.84 7.65
CA ALA A 103 8.21 -7.51 8.84
C ALA A 103 6.72 -7.31 8.52
N HIS A 104 6.41 -6.61 7.42
CA HIS A 104 5.03 -6.46 6.93
C HIS A 104 4.39 -7.80 6.53
N ARG A 105 5.17 -8.70 5.91
CA ARG A 105 4.71 -10.07 5.59
C ARG A 105 4.32 -10.81 6.86
N LEU A 106 5.17 -10.77 7.88
CA LEU A 106 4.90 -11.42 9.15
C LEU A 106 3.65 -10.86 9.84
N ILE A 107 3.48 -9.54 9.84
CA ILE A 107 2.30 -8.86 10.42
C ILE A 107 1.03 -9.22 9.64
N ALA A 108 1.08 -9.26 8.31
CA ALA A 108 -0.07 -9.65 7.49
C ALA A 108 -0.46 -11.12 7.74
N LEU A 109 0.52 -12.02 7.79
CA LEU A 109 0.30 -13.44 8.10
C LEU A 109 -0.27 -13.65 9.50
N ALA A 110 0.15 -12.86 10.49
CA ALA A 110 -0.36 -12.93 11.86
C ALA A 110 -1.87 -12.64 11.92
N LEU A 111 -2.38 -11.72 11.09
CA LEU A 111 -3.81 -11.47 10.97
C LEU A 111 -4.57 -12.68 10.42
N GLU A 112 -4.05 -13.33 9.37
CA GLU A 112 -4.68 -14.50 8.77
C GLU A 112 -4.72 -15.70 9.72
N HIS A 113 -3.71 -15.87 10.58
CA HIS A 113 -3.54 -17.05 11.42
C HIS A 113 -4.10 -16.89 12.84
N GLY A 114 -4.12 -15.68 13.40
CA GLY A 114 -4.52 -15.44 14.78
C GLY A 114 -5.35 -14.17 15.00
N GLY A 115 -5.80 -13.54 13.92
CA GLY A 115 -6.67 -12.38 13.99
C GLY A 115 -5.99 -11.09 14.46
N PRO A 116 -6.80 -10.04 14.71
CA PRO A 116 -6.32 -8.69 15.02
C PRO A 116 -5.41 -8.63 16.25
N ALA A 117 -5.70 -9.40 17.29
CA ALA A 117 -4.91 -9.42 18.51
C ALA A 117 -3.49 -9.97 18.29
N LEU A 118 -3.35 -11.06 17.53
CA LEU A 118 -2.03 -11.60 17.18
C LEU A 118 -1.28 -10.65 16.26
N GLN A 119 -1.99 -10.04 15.30
CA GLN A 119 -1.41 -9.03 14.42
C GLN A 119 -0.83 -7.85 15.21
N ASP A 120 -1.59 -7.30 16.15
CA ASP A 120 -1.15 -6.17 16.98
C ASP A 120 0.06 -6.56 17.84
N ALA A 121 0.05 -7.76 18.44
CA ALA A 121 1.17 -8.26 19.22
C ALA A 121 2.47 -8.36 18.39
N VAL A 122 2.38 -8.87 17.15
CA VAL A 122 3.53 -8.94 16.23
C VAL A 122 4.00 -7.54 15.83
N ALA A 123 3.08 -6.63 15.48
CA ALA A 123 3.42 -5.25 15.12
C ALA A 123 4.12 -4.52 16.28
N GLU A 124 3.61 -4.66 17.50
CA GLU A 124 4.22 -4.16 18.75
C GLU A 124 5.65 -4.70 18.93
N ARG A 125 5.86 -6.02 18.80
CA ARG A 125 7.20 -6.62 18.94
C ARG A 125 8.18 -6.11 17.90
N VAL A 126 7.76 -5.96 16.64
CA VAL A 126 8.60 -5.43 15.57
C VAL A 126 8.98 -3.97 15.82
N MET A 127 8.01 -3.11 16.14
CA MET A 127 8.28 -1.70 16.40
C MET A 127 9.15 -1.50 17.65
N LYS A 128 8.89 -2.27 18.73
CA LYS A 128 9.74 -2.30 19.92
C LYS A 128 11.16 -2.71 19.57
N ALA A 129 11.33 -3.77 18.79
CA ALA A 129 12.63 -4.27 18.39
C ALA A 129 13.43 -3.20 17.62
N HIS A 130 12.77 -2.49 16.71
CA HIS A 130 13.40 -1.45 15.92
C HIS A 130 13.78 -0.20 16.74
N PHE A 131 12.85 0.34 17.54
CA PHE A 131 13.01 1.65 18.19
C PHE A 131 13.61 1.61 19.60
N LEU A 132 13.38 0.53 20.35
CA LEU A 132 13.80 0.43 21.75
C LEU A 132 14.93 -0.57 21.92
N ASP A 133 14.80 -1.76 21.33
CA ASP A 133 15.84 -2.80 21.44
C ASP A 133 16.97 -2.62 20.42
N ARG A 134 16.80 -1.68 19.47
CA ARG A 134 17.79 -1.32 18.43
C ARG A 134 18.27 -2.50 17.59
N LEU A 135 17.36 -3.43 17.29
CA LEU A 135 17.61 -4.62 16.50
C LEU A 135 17.37 -4.37 15.00
N ASP A 136 18.05 -5.15 14.17
CA ASP A 136 17.81 -5.21 12.74
C ASP A 136 16.55 -6.04 12.46
N ILE A 137 15.48 -5.38 12.01
CA ILE A 137 14.21 -6.04 11.69
C ILE A 137 14.17 -6.62 10.25
N SER A 138 15.25 -6.47 9.47
CA SER A 138 15.42 -7.17 8.20
C SER A 138 16.09 -8.54 8.38
N ASP A 139 16.73 -8.78 9.54
CA ASP A 139 17.34 -10.06 9.86
C ASP A 139 16.29 -11.16 10.12
N ARG A 140 16.45 -12.30 9.44
CA ARG A 140 15.50 -13.41 9.49
C ARG A 140 15.41 -14.02 10.88
N ALA A 141 16.54 -14.24 11.55
CA ALA A 141 16.56 -14.83 12.89
C ALA A 141 15.87 -13.92 13.92
N THR A 142 16.05 -12.61 13.77
CA THR A 142 15.37 -11.60 14.57
C THR A 142 13.86 -11.67 14.37
N LEU A 143 13.37 -11.66 13.13
CA LEU A 143 11.93 -11.76 12.85
C LEU A 143 11.30 -13.06 13.36
N HIS A 144 12.00 -14.19 13.24
CA HIS A 144 11.55 -15.48 13.80
C HIS A 144 11.32 -15.40 15.31
N ARG A 145 12.30 -14.86 16.05
CA ARG A 145 12.20 -14.70 17.49
C ARG A 145 11.06 -13.76 17.88
N LEU A 146 10.94 -12.62 17.19
CA LEU A 146 9.87 -11.64 17.45
C LEU A 146 8.49 -12.24 17.20
N ALA A 147 8.33 -13.04 16.15
CA ALA A 147 7.10 -13.79 15.88
C ALA A 147 6.76 -14.74 17.03
N ALA A 148 7.72 -15.57 17.46
CA ALA A 148 7.51 -16.54 18.53
C ALA A 148 7.16 -15.87 19.86
N ASP A 149 7.88 -14.80 20.21
CA ASP A 149 7.65 -14.01 21.43
C ASP A 149 6.28 -13.30 21.44
N ALA A 150 5.73 -13.00 20.27
CA ALA A 150 4.38 -12.46 20.10
C ALA A 150 3.28 -13.55 20.16
N GLY A 151 3.65 -14.83 20.26
CA GLY A 151 2.71 -15.96 20.23
C GLY A 151 2.49 -16.54 18.83
N PHE A 152 3.24 -16.12 17.81
CA PHE A 152 3.16 -16.63 16.43
C PHE A 152 4.32 -17.57 16.09
N ALA A 153 4.42 -18.70 16.79
CA ALA A 153 5.55 -19.64 16.66
C ALA A 153 5.78 -20.16 15.23
N GLY A 154 4.71 -20.33 14.43
CA GLY A 154 4.81 -20.76 13.02
C GLY A 154 5.19 -19.64 12.04
N GLY A 155 5.19 -18.37 12.47
CA GLY A 155 5.35 -17.22 11.59
C GLY A 155 6.70 -17.17 10.88
N GLY A 156 7.79 -17.55 11.56
CA GLY A 156 9.12 -17.62 10.97
C GLY A 156 9.21 -18.63 9.81
N ALA A 157 8.66 -19.82 10.00
CA ALA A 157 8.65 -20.86 8.97
C ALA A 157 7.82 -20.46 7.74
N LEU A 158 6.67 -19.80 7.94
CA LEU A 158 5.86 -19.26 6.84
C LEU A 158 6.62 -18.20 6.05
N LEU A 159 7.35 -17.32 6.75
CA LEU A 159 8.14 -16.27 6.13
C LEU A 159 9.27 -16.86 5.26
N ASP A 160 9.95 -17.92 5.73
CA ASP A 160 10.97 -18.65 4.97
C ASP A 160 10.39 -19.36 3.75
N ALA A 161 9.17 -19.87 3.85
CA ALA A 161 8.46 -20.50 2.75
C ALA A 161 7.95 -19.51 1.67
N GLY A 162 8.23 -18.21 1.82
CA GLY A 162 7.80 -17.18 0.86
C GLY A 162 6.37 -16.67 1.06
N ALA A 163 5.68 -17.08 2.14
CA ALA A 163 4.29 -16.69 2.37
C ALA A 163 4.14 -15.17 2.57
N GLY A 164 2.98 -14.63 2.20
CA GLY A 164 2.63 -13.23 2.42
C GLY A 164 3.22 -12.21 1.44
N ASP A 165 4.12 -12.60 0.52
CA ASP A 165 4.72 -11.65 -0.45
C ASP A 165 3.67 -11.03 -1.38
N GLU A 166 2.85 -11.86 -2.03
CA GLU A 166 1.75 -11.40 -2.88
C GLU A 166 0.70 -10.60 -2.09
N LEU A 167 0.37 -11.07 -0.88
CA LEU A 167 -0.58 -10.41 0.02
C LEU A 167 -0.13 -8.98 0.35
N VAL A 168 1.12 -8.80 0.79
CA VAL A 168 1.66 -7.47 1.15
C VAL A 168 1.72 -6.56 -0.07
N ARG A 169 2.12 -7.07 -1.24
CA ARG A 169 2.11 -6.30 -2.49
C ARG A 169 0.71 -5.83 -2.84
N GLU A 170 -0.29 -6.72 -2.75
CA GLU A 170 -1.68 -6.37 -2.99
C GLU A 170 -2.18 -5.30 -1.99
N LEU A 171 -1.88 -5.46 -0.70
CA LEU A 171 -2.27 -4.51 0.33
C LEU A 171 -1.63 -3.13 0.10
N LEU A 172 -0.35 -3.06 -0.24
CA LEU A 172 0.33 -1.79 -0.58
C LEU A 172 -0.35 -1.09 -1.78
N LEU A 173 -0.73 -1.85 -2.80
CA LEU A 173 -1.47 -1.32 -3.95
C LEU A 173 -2.87 -0.83 -3.56
N LYS A 174 -3.58 -1.55 -2.68
CA LYS A 174 -4.87 -1.10 -2.13
C LYS A 174 -4.72 0.22 -1.37
N GLY A 175 -3.72 0.34 -0.50
CA GLY A 175 -3.44 1.58 0.23
C GLY A 175 -3.20 2.76 -0.71
N LYS A 176 -2.38 2.55 -1.75
CA LYS A 176 -2.16 3.54 -2.81
C LYS A 176 -3.45 3.90 -3.55
N ALA A 177 -4.26 2.90 -3.93
CA ALA A 177 -5.54 3.10 -4.60
C ALA A 177 -6.54 3.90 -3.74
N MET A 178 -6.51 3.72 -2.43
CA MET A 178 -7.30 4.46 -1.45
C MET A 178 -6.76 5.88 -1.18
N GLY A 179 -5.60 6.24 -1.74
CA GLY A 179 -4.99 7.55 -1.54
C GLY A 179 -4.18 7.70 -0.25
N VAL A 180 -3.80 6.59 0.40
CA VAL A 180 -2.88 6.61 1.55
C VAL A 180 -1.51 7.06 1.09
N ARG A 181 -1.04 8.20 1.63
CA ARG A 181 0.22 8.85 1.22
C ARG A 181 1.23 9.00 2.34
N THR A 182 0.86 8.68 3.58
CA THR A 182 1.72 8.90 4.74
C THR A 182 1.50 7.82 5.80
N SER A 183 2.52 7.65 6.65
CA SER A 183 2.51 6.76 7.80
C SER A 183 2.58 7.58 9.10
N PRO A 184 1.71 7.31 10.10
CA PRO A 184 0.52 6.48 9.99
C PRO A 184 -0.62 7.22 9.27
N THR A 185 -1.52 6.48 8.62
CA THR A 185 -2.86 6.94 8.25
C THR A 185 -3.88 6.04 8.94
N ILE A 186 -4.80 6.63 9.70
CA ILE A 186 -5.85 5.91 10.44
C ILE A 186 -7.13 5.97 9.59
N VAL A 187 -7.71 4.83 9.28
CA VAL A 187 -8.94 4.72 8.49
C VAL A 187 -10.06 4.18 9.37
N ALA A 188 -11.18 4.90 9.41
CA ALA A 188 -12.38 4.51 10.12
C ALA A 188 -13.57 4.64 9.16
N GLY A 189 -14.22 3.52 8.83
CA GLY A 189 -15.28 3.51 7.84
C GLY A 189 -14.80 4.02 6.47
N SER A 190 -15.42 5.06 5.93
CA SER A 190 -15.04 5.65 4.63
C SER A 190 -14.08 6.84 4.74
N GLU A 191 -13.60 7.16 5.94
CA GLU A 191 -12.81 8.36 6.21
C GLU A 191 -11.40 8.00 6.66
N ALA A 192 -10.45 8.91 6.42
CA ALA A 192 -9.05 8.72 6.73
C ALA A 192 -8.48 9.96 7.45
N LEU A 193 -7.69 9.71 8.49
CA LEU A 193 -6.98 10.71 9.28
C LEU A 193 -5.47 10.49 9.13
N ALA A 194 -4.79 11.48 8.56
CA ALA A 194 -3.35 11.43 8.32
C ALA A 194 -2.54 11.85 9.55
N GLY A 195 -1.47 11.08 9.83
CA GLY A 195 -0.50 11.36 10.87
C GLY A 195 -0.90 10.86 12.26
N ALA A 196 0.07 10.90 13.17
CA ALA A 196 -0.13 10.55 14.58
C ALA A 196 -0.77 11.73 15.35
N GLN A 197 -2.04 12.02 15.08
CA GLN A 197 -2.81 13.06 15.79
C GLN A 197 -2.94 12.74 17.29
N SER A 198 -3.35 13.71 18.12
CA SER A 198 -3.56 13.47 19.57
C SER A 198 -4.65 12.42 19.81
N ALA A 199 -4.65 11.78 20.98
CA ALA A 199 -5.64 10.75 21.31
C ALA A 199 -7.08 11.31 21.26
N GLU A 200 -7.26 12.58 21.64
CA GLU A 200 -8.55 13.28 21.61
C GLU A 200 -9.04 13.46 20.17
N VAL A 201 -8.17 13.94 19.28
CA VAL A 201 -8.50 14.12 17.85
C VAL A 201 -8.82 12.77 17.19
N ILE A 202 -8.04 11.73 17.50
CA ILE A 202 -8.30 10.38 17.00
C ILE A 202 -9.66 9.89 17.50
N ARG A 203 -9.97 10.08 18.79
CA ARG A 203 -11.25 9.66 19.36
C ARG A 203 -12.43 10.39 18.72
N GLU A 204 -12.33 11.70 18.56
CA GLU A 204 -13.36 12.50 17.86
C GLU A 204 -13.57 12.01 16.43
N PHE A 205 -12.49 11.79 15.68
CA PHE A 205 -12.53 11.23 14.33
C PHE A 205 -13.22 9.86 14.28
N VAL A 206 -12.82 8.93 15.15
CA VAL A 206 -13.37 7.58 15.25
C VAL A 206 -14.87 7.61 15.57
N LEU A 207 -15.31 8.49 16.46
CA LEU A 207 -16.73 8.61 16.85
C LEU A 207 -17.58 9.31 15.77
N ALA A 208 -16.99 10.21 14.99
CA ALA A 208 -17.64 10.88 13.86
C ALA A 208 -17.69 10.01 12.60
N ALA A 209 -16.85 8.96 12.53
CA ALA A 209 -16.62 8.17 11.34
C ALA A 209 -17.90 7.52 10.81
N ARG A 210 -18.20 7.76 9.53
CA ARG A 210 -19.35 7.13 8.87
C ARG A 210 -19.03 5.69 8.48
N PRO A 211 -19.95 4.74 8.67
CA PRO A 211 -19.72 3.35 8.27
C PRO A 211 -19.45 3.27 6.77
N ALA A 212 -18.42 2.52 6.39
CA ALA A 212 -18.13 2.25 4.99
C ALA A 212 -19.30 1.46 4.37
N ARG A 213 -19.70 1.87 3.16
CA ARG A 213 -20.57 1.03 2.33
C ARG A 213 -19.77 -0.19 1.89
N ARG A 214 -20.12 -1.38 2.39
CA ARG A 214 -19.52 -2.63 1.91
C ARG A 214 -19.95 -2.90 0.48
N LEU A 215 -18.98 -3.01 -0.41
CA LEU A 215 -19.21 -3.45 -1.78
C LEU A 215 -18.75 -4.91 -1.90
N PRO A 216 -19.22 -5.66 -2.91
CA PRO A 216 -18.61 -6.95 -3.23
C PRO A 216 -17.10 -6.79 -3.47
N GLU A 217 -16.31 -7.79 -3.06
CA GLU A 217 -14.84 -7.71 -3.16
C GLU A 217 -14.39 -7.42 -4.60
N GLU A 218 -15.08 -8.01 -5.58
CA GLU A 218 -14.78 -7.84 -7.00
C GLU A 218 -14.96 -6.38 -7.44
N VAL A 219 -15.98 -5.70 -6.90
CA VAL A 219 -16.26 -4.29 -7.19
C VAL A 219 -15.23 -3.39 -6.52
N GLU A 220 -14.84 -3.68 -5.27
CA GLU A 220 -13.77 -2.93 -4.58
C GLU A 220 -12.45 -3.07 -5.31
N ARG A 221 -12.08 -4.29 -5.70
CA ARG A 221 -10.87 -4.61 -6.47
C ARG A 221 -10.87 -3.90 -7.83
N TYR A 222 -11.99 -3.90 -8.55
CA TYR A 222 -12.13 -3.18 -9.81
C TYR A 222 -11.93 -1.67 -9.62
N ARG A 223 -12.59 -1.06 -8.63
CA ARG A 223 -12.46 0.37 -8.33
C ARG A 223 -11.05 0.76 -7.89
N HIS A 224 -10.38 -0.10 -7.12
CA HIS A 224 -8.98 0.13 -6.77
C HIS A 224 -8.06 0.06 -8.00
N ALA A 225 -8.30 -0.87 -8.92
CA ALA A 225 -7.55 -0.95 -10.18
C ALA A 225 -7.79 0.30 -11.05
N GLU A 226 -9.02 0.80 -11.14
CA GLU A 226 -9.32 2.08 -11.82
C GLU A 226 -8.58 3.25 -11.18
N SER A 227 -8.64 3.39 -9.85
CA SER A 227 -7.92 4.43 -9.11
C SER A 227 -6.41 4.39 -9.37
N LEU A 228 -5.80 3.21 -9.39
CA LEU A 228 -4.37 3.06 -9.70
C LEU A 228 -4.05 3.51 -11.13
N LEU A 229 -4.91 3.19 -12.10
CA LEU A 229 -4.73 3.64 -13.47
C LEU A 229 -4.81 5.16 -13.58
N ASP A 230 -5.77 5.79 -12.90
CA ASP A 230 -5.91 7.26 -12.85
C ASP A 230 -4.71 7.93 -12.18
N GLN A 231 -4.09 7.25 -11.21
CA GLN A 231 -2.82 7.64 -10.59
C GLN A 231 -1.59 7.32 -11.47
N ARG A 232 -1.79 6.95 -12.74
CA ARG A 232 -0.74 6.59 -13.71
C ARG A 232 0.09 5.37 -13.32
N ASP A 233 -0.53 4.41 -12.64
CA ASP A 233 0.08 3.12 -12.29
C ASP A 233 -0.63 1.94 -12.99
N PRO A 234 -0.45 1.79 -14.31
CA PRO A 234 -1.08 0.70 -15.07
C PRO A 234 -0.59 -0.69 -14.67
N LEU A 235 0.63 -0.81 -14.11
CA LEU A 235 1.16 -2.11 -13.67
C LEU A 235 0.55 -2.52 -12.33
N GLY A 236 0.44 -1.60 -11.37
CA GLY A 236 -0.30 -1.82 -10.12
C GLY A 236 -1.77 -2.13 -10.37
N ALA A 237 -2.41 -1.40 -11.30
CA ALA A 237 -3.77 -1.70 -11.72
C ALA A 237 -3.92 -3.13 -12.26
N LEU A 238 -3.00 -3.58 -13.13
CA LEU A 238 -3.00 -4.95 -13.66
C LEU A 238 -2.78 -6.02 -12.59
N ALA A 239 -1.99 -5.73 -11.56
CA ALA A 239 -1.79 -6.65 -10.44
C ALA A 239 -3.11 -6.83 -9.66
N LEU A 240 -3.83 -5.74 -9.35
CA LEU A 240 -5.13 -5.84 -8.70
C LEU A 240 -6.21 -6.45 -9.61
N LEU A 241 -6.14 -6.22 -10.92
CA LEU A 241 -7.10 -6.72 -11.90
C LEU A 241 -6.93 -8.21 -12.23
N ARG A 242 -5.78 -8.82 -11.90
CA ARG A 242 -5.48 -10.22 -12.26
C ARG A 242 -6.58 -11.21 -11.82
N PRO A 243 -7.04 -11.24 -10.55
CA PRO A 243 -8.09 -12.17 -10.15
C PRO A 243 -9.42 -11.93 -10.88
N LEU A 244 -9.72 -10.69 -11.24
CA LEU A 244 -10.91 -10.36 -12.02
C LEU A 244 -10.80 -10.81 -13.48
N LEU A 245 -9.61 -10.76 -14.07
CA LEU A 245 -9.38 -11.32 -15.41
C LEU A 245 -9.51 -12.85 -15.41
N ASP A 246 -9.10 -13.50 -14.33
CA ASP A 246 -9.16 -14.96 -14.21
C ASP A 246 -10.61 -15.44 -13.99
N ALA A 247 -11.41 -14.71 -13.19
CA ALA A 247 -12.80 -15.06 -12.88
C ALA A 247 -13.84 -14.49 -13.86
N HIS A 248 -13.57 -13.31 -14.43
CA HIS A 248 -14.51 -12.52 -15.25
C HIS A 248 -13.86 -12.03 -16.55
N GLY A 249 -13.00 -12.86 -17.15
CA GLY A 249 -12.22 -12.51 -18.34
C GLY A 249 -13.02 -12.21 -19.62
N ASP A 250 -14.34 -12.36 -19.62
CA ASP A 250 -15.24 -11.97 -20.70
C ASP A 250 -16.07 -10.71 -20.37
N ASP A 251 -15.99 -10.19 -19.13
CA ASP A 251 -16.68 -8.96 -18.76
C ASP A 251 -16.09 -7.76 -19.50
N ARG A 252 -16.99 -6.96 -20.11
CA ARG A 252 -16.61 -5.81 -20.93
C ARG A 252 -15.78 -4.78 -20.14
N ASN A 253 -16.16 -4.48 -18.89
CA ASN A 253 -15.49 -3.45 -18.11
C ASN A 253 -14.10 -3.93 -17.66
N VAL A 254 -14.00 -5.19 -17.22
CA VAL A 254 -12.71 -5.82 -16.87
C VAL A 254 -11.76 -5.82 -18.07
N LEU A 255 -12.23 -6.26 -19.23
CA LEU A 255 -11.44 -6.25 -20.46
C LEU A 255 -11.05 -4.83 -20.88
N MET A 256 -11.98 -3.86 -20.79
CA MET A 256 -11.69 -2.47 -21.15
C MET A 256 -10.60 -1.89 -20.27
N LEU A 257 -10.71 -2.07 -18.95
CA LEU A 257 -9.70 -1.61 -18.00
C LEU A 257 -8.35 -2.29 -18.25
N ALA A 258 -8.34 -3.61 -18.50
CA ALA A 258 -7.12 -4.35 -18.84
C ALA A 258 -6.49 -3.83 -20.14
N GLY A 259 -7.28 -3.60 -21.19
CA GLY A 259 -6.83 -3.04 -22.46
C GLY A 259 -6.17 -1.67 -22.31
N ARG A 260 -6.78 -0.77 -21.52
CA ARG A 260 -6.19 0.53 -21.15
C ARG A 260 -4.86 0.35 -20.43
N CYS A 261 -4.80 -0.53 -19.43
CA CYS A 261 -3.58 -0.77 -18.67
C CYS A 261 -2.46 -1.37 -19.53
N TYR A 262 -2.76 -2.35 -20.39
CA TYR A 262 -1.78 -2.94 -21.31
C TYR A 262 -1.24 -1.92 -22.30
N TYR A 263 -2.09 -1.07 -22.86
CA TYR A 263 -1.67 0.00 -23.76
C TYR A 263 -0.73 1.00 -23.05
N LEU A 264 -1.11 1.47 -21.86
CA LEU A 264 -0.35 2.45 -21.10
C LEU A 264 0.98 1.89 -20.56
N SER A 265 1.05 0.59 -20.28
CA SER A 265 2.28 -0.11 -19.90
C SER A 265 3.07 -0.69 -21.08
N ALA A 266 2.73 -0.31 -22.33
CA ALA A 266 3.39 -0.75 -23.57
C ALA A 266 3.39 -2.28 -23.82
N GLN A 267 2.50 -3.04 -23.18
CA GLN A 267 2.26 -4.45 -23.44
C GLN A 267 1.35 -4.62 -24.67
N LEU A 268 1.78 -4.12 -25.84
CA LEU A 268 0.93 -3.92 -27.01
C LEU A 268 0.31 -5.21 -27.57
N GLY A 269 1.00 -6.35 -27.49
CA GLY A 269 0.44 -7.64 -27.89
C GLY A 269 -0.76 -8.06 -27.03
N ARG A 270 -0.69 -7.85 -25.71
CA ARG A 270 -1.79 -8.13 -24.79
C ARG A 270 -2.92 -7.12 -24.94
N ALA A 271 -2.59 -5.85 -25.18
CA ALA A 271 -3.57 -4.81 -25.49
C ALA A 271 -4.36 -5.18 -26.75
N ARG A 272 -3.68 -5.54 -27.85
CA ARG A 272 -4.31 -5.96 -29.10
C ARG A 272 -5.25 -7.14 -28.88
N ALA A 273 -4.79 -8.21 -28.25
CA ALA A 273 -5.60 -9.41 -28.01
C ALA A 273 -6.90 -9.12 -27.22
N VAL A 274 -6.82 -8.29 -26.18
CA VAL A 274 -8.00 -7.90 -25.39
C VAL A 274 -8.93 -6.97 -26.16
N LEU A 275 -8.38 -5.99 -26.88
CA LEU A 275 -9.16 -5.00 -27.62
C LEU A 275 -9.83 -5.59 -28.86
N GLU A 276 -9.21 -6.55 -29.55
CA GLU A 276 -9.84 -7.30 -30.64
C GLU A 276 -11.07 -8.07 -30.15
N ARG A 277 -10.96 -8.74 -28.99
CA ARG A 277 -12.11 -9.42 -28.34
C ARG A 277 -13.23 -8.43 -27.99
N LEU A 278 -12.89 -7.27 -27.41
CA LEU A 278 -13.86 -6.23 -27.09
C LEU A 278 -14.59 -5.69 -28.32
N VAL A 279 -13.84 -5.34 -29.38
CA VAL A 279 -14.43 -4.80 -30.61
C VAL A 279 -15.27 -5.84 -31.34
N ALA A 280 -14.90 -7.13 -31.27
CA ALA A 280 -15.72 -8.21 -31.81
C ALA A 280 -17.05 -8.38 -31.06
N ALA A 281 -17.03 -8.26 -29.72
CA ALA A 281 -18.21 -8.41 -28.88
C ALA A 281 -19.11 -7.15 -28.87
N THR A 282 -18.52 -5.96 -28.96
CA THR A 282 -19.23 -4.67 -28.92
C THR A 282 -18.69 -3.75 -30.02
N PRO A 283 -19.10 -3.98 -31.29
CA PRO A 283 -18.57 -3.25 -32.43
C PRO A 283 -18.93 -1.76 -32.45
N ASP A 284 -19.83 -1.28 -31.61
CA ASP A 284 -20.26 0.10 -31.46
C ASP A 284 -19.54 0.85 -30.32
N ASP A 285 -18.59 0.21 -29.64
CA ASP A 285 -17.74 0.87 -28.64
C ASP A 285 -16.65 1.72 -29.32
N ALA A 286 -16.92 3.01 -29.47
CA ALA A 286 -16.01 3.97 -30.10
C ALA A 286 -14.64 4.02 -29.42
N TYR A 287 -14.59 3.93 -28.09
CA TYR A 287 -13.35 4.00 -27.33
C TYR A 287 -12.51 2.72 -27.51
N ALA A 288 -13.15 1.55 -27.48
CA ALA A 288 -12.47 0.27 -27.76
C ALA A 288 -11.83 0.28 -29.16
N ARG A 289 -12.56 0.78 -30.17
CA ARG A 289 -12.04 0.92 -31.54
C ARG A 289 -10.90 1.90 -31.63
N HIS A 290 -11.03 3.07 -31.00
CA HIS A 290 -9.97 4.06 -30.97
C HIS A 290 -8.70 3.47 -30.37
N LEU A 291 -8.81 2.84 -29.19
CA LEU A 291 -7.70 2.26 -28.47
C LEU A 291 -7.05 1.08 -29.23
N LEU A 292 -7.84 0.24 -29.91
CA LEU A 292 -7.33 -0.81 -30.80
C LEU A 292 -6.53 -0.20 -31.96
N GLY A 293 -7.09 0.80 -32.63
CA GLY A 293 -6.41 1.52 -33.72
C GLY A 293 -5.09 2.14 -33.27
N ARG A 294 -5.07 2.80 -32.10
CA ARG A 294 -3.83 3.36 -31.51
C ARG A 294 -2.82 2.28 -31.13
N THR A 295 -3.29 1.13 -30.67
CA THR A 295 -2.44 -0.03 -30.35
C THR A 295 -1.78 -0.57 -31.62
N LEU A 296 -2.56 -0.82 -32.68
CA LEU A 296 -2.06 -1.28 -33.98
C LEU A 296 -1.07 -0.28 -34.59
N GLN A 297 -1.36 1.02 -34.50
CA GLN A 297 -0.46 2.07 -34.96
C GLN A 297 0.89 2.03 -34.23
N ARG A 298 0.90 1.87 -32.90
CA ARG A 298 2.14 1.75 -32.10
C ARG A 298 2.91 0.45 -32.38
N GLN A 299 2.24 -0.58 -32.89
CA GLN A 299 2.88 -1.83 -33.33
C GLN A 299 3.38 -1.77 -34.79
N GLY A 300 3.13 -0.69 -35.53
CA GLY A 300 3.51 -0.54 -36.93
C GLY A 300 2.50 -1.09 -37.94
N HIS A 301 1.31 -1.52 -37.50
CA HIS A 301 0.23 -2.05 -38.36
C HIS A 301 -0.70 -0.93 -38.82
N ALA A 302 -0.17 0.04 -39.58
CA ALA A 302 -0.92 1.25 -39.97
C ALA A 302 -2.15 0.94 -40.86
N GLU A 303 -2.03 -0.04 -41.76
CA GLU A 303 -3.15 -0.45 -42.64
C GLU A 303 -4.31 -1.06 -41.85
N GLU A 304 -4.00 -1.89 -40.85
CA GLU A 304 -5.01 -2.48 -39.95
C GLU A 304 -5.61 -1.42 -39.00
N ALA A 305 -4.82 -0.43 -38.57
CA ALA A 305 -5.28 0.62 -37.67
C ALA A 305 -6.32 1.57 -38.31
N GLY A 306 -6.14 1.89 -39.61
CA GLY A 306 -6.91 2.92 -40.31
C GLY A 306 -8.44 2.72 -40.27
N PRO A 307 -8.98 1.53 -40.55
CA PRO A 307 -10.42 1.25 -40.41
C PRO A 307 -10.95 1.47 -38.99
N HIS A 308 -10.21 1.06 -37.96
CA HIS A 308 -10.63 1.22 -36.56
C HIS A 308 -10.68 2.70 -36.15
N LEU A 309 -9.64 3.47 -36.48
CA LEU A 309 -9.56 4.90 -36.14
C LEU A 309 -10.65 5.71 -36.84
N ARG A 310 -10.86 5.49 -38.15
CA ARG A 310 -11.93 6.18 -38.90
C ARG A 310 -13.31 5.86 -38.33
N MET A 311 -13.57 4.59 -38.01
CA MET A 311 -14.86 4.20 -37.43
C MET A 311 -15.08 4.84 -36.05
N ALA A 312 -14.04 4.88 -35.21
CA ALA A 312 -14.13 5.55 -33.92
C ALA A 312 -14.44 7.06 -34.06
N ALA A 313 -13.78 7.76 -34.99
CA ALA A 313 -14.04 9.17 -35.28
C ALA A 313 -15.46 9.44 -35.80
N VAL A 314 -16.04 8.51 -36.56
CA VAL A 314 -17.43 8.59 -37.03
C VAL A 314 -18.41 8.42 -35.86
N MET A 315 -18.13 7.49 -34.95
CA MET A 315 -18.99 7.23 -33.78
C MET A 315 -18.90 8.34 -32.72
N ALA A 316 -17.70 8.91 -32.55
CA ALA A 316 -17.37 9.88 -31.51
C ALA A 316 -16.35 10.89 -32.06
N PRO A 317 -16.80 12.11 -32.46
CA PRO A 317 -15.96 13.10 -33.14
C PRO A 317 -14.72 13.56 -32.38
N GLU A 318 -14.68 13.39 -31.05
CA GLU A 318 -13.50 13.68 -30.22
C GLU A 318 -12.28 12.81 -30.54
N TYR A 319 -12.45 11.74 -31.32
CA TYR A 319 -11.38 10.84 -31.77
C TYR A 319 -10.89 11.10 -33.20
N ALA A 320 -11.40 12.14 -33.88
CA ALA A 320 -11.03 12.53 -35.24
C ALA A 320 -9.63 13.14 -35.35
#